data_AF-A0A5Q4B9U6-F1
#
_entry.id   AF-A0A5Q4B9U6-F1
#
_cell.length_a   1.000
_cell.length_b   1.000
_cell.length_c   1.000
_cell.angle_alpha   90.00
_cell.angle_beta   90.00
_cell.angle_gamma   90.00
#
_symmetry.space_group_name_H-M   'P 1'
#
loop_
_entity.id
_entity.type
_entity.pdbx_description
1 polymer ?
#
loop_
_entity_poly.entity_id
_entity_poly.type
_entity_poly.pdbx_seq_one_letter_code
_entity_poly.pdbx_strand_id
1 'polypeptide(L)'
;MPFPSSSEPVSIPVVVLGWKRTNGVVYVSDVLAERNAPYVMTAMVDFVETLEPYRYTSKNLGVILHNLHPRPRALVVGTAVPPSLTDEITAVWNEYVDAVLKEEFPGEEWKQNVCSH
;
A
#
# COMPACT_ATOMS: atom_id res chain seq x y z
N MET A 1 2.20 -5.66 39.00
CA MET A 1 2.58 -5.31 37.61
C MET A 1 1.32 -4.84 36.90
N PRO A 2 1.14 -3.55 36.60
CA PRO A 2 0.03 -3.13 35.75
C PRO A 2 0.35 -3.54 34.30
N PHE A 3 -0.63 -4.12 33.61
CA PHE A 3 -0.54 -4.37 32.17
C PHE A 3 -0.42 -3.02 31.44
N PRO A 4 0.46 -2.86 30.44
CA PRO A 4 0.41 -1.68 29.60
C PRO A 4 -0.84 -1.78 28.71
N SER A 5 -1.80 -0.89 28.94
CA SER A 5 -2.84 -0.58 27.97
C SER A 5 -2.21 0.23 26.83
N SER A 6 -1.61 -0.44 25.85
CA SER A 6 -1.14 0.22 24.62
C SER A 6 -1.95 -0.29 23.43
N SER A 7 -3.21 0.11 23.35
CA SER A 7 -3.88 0.16 22.05
C SER A 7 -3.40 1.44 21.34
N GLU A 8 -2.13 1.46 20.94
CA GLU A 8 -1.71 2.39 19.89
C GLU A 8 -2.54 2.04 18.64
N PRO A 9 -3.07 3.05 17.92
CA PRO A 9 -3.82 2.78 16.71
C PRO A 9 -2.93 2.01 15.72
N VAL A 10 -3.40 0.82 15.32
CA VAL A 10 -2.67 -0.06 14.41
C VAL A 10 -2.53 0.65 13.06
N SER A 11 -1.37 1.24 12.82
CA SER A 11 -1.06 1.93 11.56
C SER A 11 -0.84 0.92 10.44
N ILE A 12 -1.69 0.93 9.41
CA ILE A 12 -1.65 0.06 8.24
C ILE A 12 -0.73 0.68 7.17
N PRO A 13 0.45 0.10 6.90
CA PRO A 13 1.35 0.57 5.86
C PRO A 13 0.70 0.44 4.48
N VAL A 14 0.67 1.51 3.70
CA VAL A 14 0.05 1.54 2.37
C VAL A 14 1.05 1.97 1.29
N VAL A 15 1.00 1.26 0.15
CA VAL A 15 1.64 1.70 -1.10
C VAL A 15 0.59 2.35 -1.97
N VAL A 16 0.90 3.53 -2.50
CA VAL A 16 0.03 4.28 -3.39
C VAL A 16 0.66 4.34 -4.78
N LEU A 17 -0.07 3.88 -5.80
CA LEU A 17 0.33 3.89 -7.20
C LEU A 17 -0.45 4.95 -7.97
N GLY A 18 0.21 5.83 -8.71
CA GLY A 18 -0.43 6.64 -9.75
C GLY A 18 -1.47 7.65 -9.27
N TRP A 19 -1.19 8.37 -8.18
CA TRP A 19 -2.05 9.47 -7.70
C TRP A 19 -1.42 10.87 -7.89
N LYS A 20 -0.54 11.04 -8.88
CA LYS A 20 0.21 12.29 -9.15
C LYS A 20 1.03 12.74 -7.96
N ARG A 21 2.35 12.55 -7.97
CA ARG A 21 3.24 12.82 -6.83
C ARG A 21 3.00 14.18 -6.16
N THR A 22 2.75 15.23 -6.95
CA THR A 22 2.50 16.59 -6.43
C THR A 22 1.25 16.68 -5.57
N ASN A 23 0.22 15.88 -5.88
CA ASN A 23 -1.02 15.81 -5.10
C ASN A 23 -0.95 14.70 -4.05
N GLY A 24 -0.49 13.51 -4.43
CA GLY A 24 -0.52 12.32 -3.59
C GLY A 24 0.30 12.47 -2.31
N VAL A 25 1.51 13.03 -2.38
CA VAL A 25 2.36 13.17 -1.17
C VAL A 25 1.78 14.15 -0.15
N VAL A 26 1.13 15.21 -0.64
CA VAL A 26 0.59 16.28 0.20
C VAL A 26 -0.79 15.89 0.73
N TYR A 27 -1.70 15.47 -0.14
CA TYR A 27 -3.12 15.31 0.20
C TYR A 27 -3.50 13.90 0.66
N VAL A 28 -2.76 12.85 0.31
CA VAL A 28 -3.15 11.49 0.73
C VAL A 28 -3.15 11.39 2.24
N SER A 29 -2.11 11.90 2.90
CA SER A 29 -2.04 11.90 4.36
C SER A 29 -3.23 12.63 5.00
N ASP A 30 -3.61 13.79 4.45
CA ASP A 30 -4.75 14.57 4.94
C ASP A 30 -6.09 13.86 4.71
N VAL A 31 -6.31 13.28 3.51
CA VAL A 31 -7.52 12.51 3.18
C VAL A 31 -7.68 11.28 4.08
N LEU A 32 -6.58 10.61 4.39
CA LEU A 32 -6.57 9.46 5.30
C LEU A 32 -6.86 9.90 6.74
N ALA A 33 -6.27 11.02 7.18
CA ALA A 33 -6.48 11.58 8.51
C ALA A 33 -7.93 12.08 8.71
N GLU A 34 -8.50 12.78 7.73
CA GLU A 34 -9.90 13.27 7.75
C GLU A 34 -10.90 12.12 7.90
N ARG A 35 -10.60 10.96 7.29
CA ARG A 35 -11.44 9.76 7.37
C ARG A 35 -11.20 8.94 8.62
N ASN A 36 -10.32 9.40 9.52
CA ASN A 36 -9.83 8.65 10.67
C ASN A 36 -9.37 7.24 10.27
N ALA A 37 -8.78 7.14 9.07
CA ALA A 37 -8.39 5.88 8.47
C ALA A 37 -7.02 5.48 9.03
N PRO A 38 -6.81 4.21 9.40
CA PRO A 38 -5.59 3.78 10.08
C PRO A 38 -4.37 3.68 9.14
N TYR A 39 -4.40 4.25 7.93
CA TYR A 39 -3.36 4.03 6.93
C TYR A 39 -2.20 5.01 7.07
N VAL A 40 -0.97 4.50 6.90
CA VAL A 40 0.27 5.30 6.85
C VAL A 40 0.99 4.97 5.55
N MET A 41 1.20 5.97 4.71
CA MET A 41 1.86 5.77 3.41
C MET A 41 3.34 5.44 3.58
N THR A 42 3.77 4.29 3.06
CA THR A 42 5.18 3.86 3.06
C THR A 42 5.87 4.06 1.73
N ALA A 43 5.12 4.08 0.63
CA ALA A 43 5.64 4.46 -0.67
C ALA A 43 4.56 5.13 -1.52
N MET A 44 5.00 6.16 -2.26
CA MET A 44 4.25 6.80 -3.33
C MET A 44 5.01 6.56 -4.64
N VAL A 45 4.39 5.79 -5.52
CA VAL A 45 4.96 5.36 -6.80
C VAL A 45 4.18 6.03 -7.92
N ASP A 46 4.85 6.85 -8.71
CA ASP A 46 4.21 7.68 -9.74
C ASP A 46 4.77 7.40 -11.13
N PHE A 47 3.90 7.47 -12.13
CA PHE A 47 4.19 7.11 -13.52
C PHE A 47 4.58 8.32 -14.37
N VAL A 48 4.40 9.55 -13.88
CA VAL A 48 4.45 10.76 -14.70
C VAL A 48 5.23 11.89 -14.02
N GLU A 49 5.06 12.10 -12.71
CA GLU A 49 5.52 13.30 -11.98
C GLU A 49 6.77 13.03 -11.12
N THR A 50 7.68 12.18 -11.59
CA THR A 50 8.98 11.91 -10.93
C THR A 50 10.14 12.15 -11.90
N LEU A 51 11.32 12.49 -11.35
CA LEU A 51 12.56 12.62 -12.15
C LEU A 51 12.85 11.32 -12.92
N GLU A 52 12.56 10.19 -12.31
CA GLU A 52 12.55 8.87 -12.93
C GLU A 52 11.14 8.29 -12.86
N PRO A 53 10.34 8.40 -13.94
CA PRO A 53 9.00 7.82 -14.02
C PRO A 53 9.02 6.34 -13.74
N TYR A 54 8.09 5.88 -12.90
CA TYR A 54 7.97 4.46 -12.65
C TYR A 54 7.52 3.73 -13.91
N ARG A 55 8.43 2.98 -14.51
CA ARG A 55 8.15 2.06 -15.62
C ARG A 55 7.62 0.76 -15.03
N TYR A 56 6.30 0.67 -14.96
CA TYR A 56 5.65 -0.51 -14.42
C TYR A 56 6.09 -1.77 -15.16
N THR A 57 6.47 -2.74 -14.35
CA THR A 57 6.48 -4.17 -14.68
C THR A 57 6.03 -4.89 -13.43
N SER A 58 5.41 -6.06 -13.58
CA SER A 58 5.00 -6.90 -12.45
C SER A 58 6.17 -7.16 -11.48
N LYS A 59 7.35 -7.39 -12.04
CA LYS A 59 8.60 -7.59 -11.28
C LYS A 59 8.98 -6.38 -10.43
N ASN A 60 8.93 -5.18 -11.00
CA ASN A 60 9.30 -3.96 -10.27
C ASN A 60 8.33 -3.70 -9.11
N LEU A 61 7.03 -3.99 -9.28
CA LEU A 61 6.06 -3.82 -8.21
C LEU A 61 6.31 -4.86 -7.10
N GLY A 62 6.58 -6.10 -7.46
CA GLY A 62 6.99 -7.14 -6.51
C GLY A 62 8.21 -6.71 -5.69
N VAL A 63 9.26 -6.17 -6.32
CA VAL A 63 10.43 -5.65 -5.60
C VAL A 63 10.04 -4.62 -4.55
N ILE A 64 9.16 -3.66 -4.88
CA ILE A 64 8.69 -2.65 -3.92
C ILE A 64 7.98 -3.32 -2.74
N LEU A 65 7.00 -4.18 -3.01
CA LEU A 65 6.20 -4.84 -1.98
C LEU A 65 7.05 -5.72 -1.02
N HIS A 66 8.02 -6.44 -1.57
CA HIS A 66 8.87 -7.36 -0.80
C HIS A 66 9.98 -6.65 0.01
N ASN A 67 10.36 -5.42 -0.33
CA ASN A 67 11.48 -4.72 0.32
C ASN A 67 11.05 -3.60 1.29
N LEU A 68 9.79 -3.16 1.26
CA LEU A 68 9.32 -2.13 2.18
C LEU A 68 9.17 -2.67 3.61
N HIS A 69 9.66 -1.90 4.57
CA HIS A 69 9.45 -2.10 6.00
C HIS A 69 9.01 -0.76 6.64
N PRO A 70 7.87 -0.72 7.35
CA PRO A 70 6.98 -1.83 7.65
C PRO A 70 6.29 -2.40 6.40
N ARG A 71 5.92 -3.68 6.46
CA ARG A 71 5.34 -4.44 5.33
C ARG A 71 4.07 -3.75 4.82
N PRO A 72 3.95 -3.47 3.51
CA PRO A 72 2.72 -3.01 2.91
C PRO A 72 1.57 -3.97 3.23
N ARG A 73 0.48 -3.44 3.77
CA ARG A 73 -0.74 -4.21 4.03
C ARG A 73 -1.91 -3.75 3.19
N ALA A 74 -1.83 -2.55 2.61
CA ALA A 74 -2.77 -2.07 1.62
C ALA A 74 -2.06 -1.58 0.34
N LEU A 75 -2.79 -1.64 -0.78
CA LEU A 75 -2.40 -1.10 -2.07
C LEU A 75 -3.52 -0.22 -2.62
N VAL A 76 -3.20 1.03 -2.94
CA VAL A 76 -4.12 1.98 -3.56
C VAL A 76 -3.70 2.21 -5.01
N VAL A 77 -4.63 2.02 -5.94
CA VAL A 77 -4.40 2.24 -7.37
C VAL A 77 -5.14 3.50 -7.81
N GLY A 78 -4.39 4.58 -7.98
CA GLY A 78 -4.90 5.88 -8.39
C GLY A 78 -5.22 5.97 -9.88
N THR A 79 -5.92 7.05 -10.25
CA THR A 79 -6.46 7.26 -11.61
C THR A 79 -5.41 7.48 -12.69
N ALA A 80 -4.14 7.72 -12.33
CA ALA A 80 -3.06 7.85 -13.32
C ALA A 80 -2.54 6.48 -13.80
N VAL A 81 -2.95 5.38 -13.15
CA VAL A 81 -2.67 4.03 -13.64
C VAL A 81 -3.63 3.70 -14.79
N PRO A 82 -3.12 3.33 -15.98
CA PRO A 82 -3.97 2.87 -17.08
C PRO A 82 -4.81 1.66 -16.66
N PRO A 83 -6.12 1.61 -17.00
CA PRO A 83 -6.98 0.47 -16.66
C PRO A 83 -6.46 -0.88 -17.19
N SER A 84 -5.71 -0.86 -18.30
CA SER A 84 -5.08 -2.06 -18.87
C SER A 84 -4.05 -2.71 -17.95
N LEU A 85 -3.52 -1.99 -16.96
CA LEU A 85 -2.53 -2.50 -16.00
C LEU A 85 -3.16 -2.93 -14.68
N THR A 86 -4.43 -2.63 -14.44
CA THR A 86 -5.08 -2.91 -13.15
C THR A 86 -5.09 -4.40 -12.86
N ASP A 87 -5.44 -5.25 -13.83
CA ASP A 87 -5.48 -6.70 -13.65
C ASP A 87 -4.09 -7.28 -13.30
N GLU A 88 -3.03 -6.79 -13.97
CA GLU A 88 -1.65 -7.20 -13.69
C GLU A 88 -1.19 -6.75 -12.30
N ILE A 89 -1.54 -5.53 -11.90
CA ILE A 89 -1.24 -4.98 -10.56
C ILE A 89 -1.96 -5.80 -9.49
N THR A 90 -3.24 -6.10 -9.70
CA THR A 90 -4.03 -6.93 -8.79
C THR A 90 -3.47 -8.34 -8.67
N ALA A 91 -2.99 -8.94 -9.77
CA ALA A 91 -2.34 -10.25 -9.73
C ALA A 91 -1.08 -10.24 -8.85
N VAL A 92 -0.20 -9.25 -9.03
CA VAL A 92 1.02 -9.10 -8.21
C VAL A 92 0.69 -8.85 -6.74
N TRP A 93 -0.32 -8.04 -6.46
CA TRP A 93 -0.79 -7.81 -5.09
C TRP A 93 -1.29 -9.09 -4.43
N ASN A 94 -2.13 -9.86 -5.13
CA ASN A 94 -2.67 -11.11 -4.60
C ASN A 94 -1.57 -12.14 -4.36
N GLU A 95 -0.59 -12.26 -5.26
CA GLU A 95 0.58 -13.12 -5.07
C GLU A 95 1.38 -12.71 -3.82
N TYR A 96 1.60 -11.41 -3.63
CA TYR A 96 2.26 -10.89 -2.42
C TYR A 96 1.46 -11.17 -1.14
N VAL A 97 0.13 -10.99 -1.16
CA VAL A 97 -0.74 -11.31 -0.02
C VAL A 97 -0.62 -12.79 0.33
N ASP A 98 -0.67 -13.66 -0.67
CA ASP A 98 -0.62 -15.11 -0.49
C ASP A 98 0.74 -15.59 0.03
N ALA A 99 1.84 -15.09 -0.55
CA ALA A 99 3.19 -15.54 -0.24
C ALA A 99 3.82 -14.86 0.98
N VAL A 100 3.37 -13.66 1.36
CA VAL A 100 3.99 -12.88 2.44
C VAL A 100 3.01 -12.62 3.57
N LEU A 101 1.88 -11.97 3.29
CA LEU A 101 1.00 -11.52 4.37
C LEU A 101 0.27 -12.67 5.07
N LYS A 102 -0.17 -13.70 4.34
CA LYS A 102 -0.80 -14.87 4.96
C LYS A 102 0.17 -15.72 5.77
N GLU A 103 1.46 -15.75 5.39
CA GLU A 103 2.50 -16.43 6.15
C GLU A 103 2.87 -15.67 7.42
N GLU A 104 3.02 -14.33 7.34
CA GLU A 104 3.38 -13.48 8.48
C GLU A 104 2.20 -13.23 9.45
N PHE A 105 0.95 -13.25 8.96
CA PHE A 105 -0.27 -13.03 9.73
C PHE A 105 -1.25 -14.22 9.57
N PRO A 106 -0.99 -15.37 10.21
CA PRO A 106 -1.81 -16.57 10.06
C PRO A 106 -3.24 -16.38 10.59
N GLY A 107 -4.24 -16.94 9.89
CA GLY A 107 -5.65 -16.86 10.26
C GLY A 107 -6.45 -15.87 9.40
N GLU A 108 -7.31 -15.06 10.02
CA GLU A 108 -8.10 -14.01 9.35
C GLU A 108 -7.60 -12.59 9.61
N GLU A 109 -6.53 -12.42 10.40
CA GLU A 109 -5.97 -11.11 10.75
C GLU A 109 -5.49 -10.34 9.52
N TRP A 110 -5.02 -11.02 8.47
CA TRP A 110 -4.69 -10.39 7.20
C TRP A 110 -5.91 -9.74 6.52
N LYS A 111 -7.13 -10.29 6.71
CA LYS A 111 -8.37 -9.75 6.11
C LYS A 111 -8.76 -8.39 6.69
N GLN A 112 -8.38 -8.12 7.94
CA GLN A 112 -8.62 -6.80 8.58
C GLN A 112 -7.61 -5.74 8.12
N ASN A 113 -6.53 -6.16 7.46
CA ASN A 113 -5.41 -5.31 7.10
C ASN A 113 -5.23 -5.13 5.59
N VAL A 114 -5.93 -5.91 4.77
CA VAL A 114 -5.82 -5.91 3.30
C VAL A 114 -7.04 -5.25 2.67
N CYS A 115 -6.83 -4.05 2.11
CA CYS A 115 -7.81 -3.38 1.26
C CYS A 115 -7.18 -3.05 -0.08
N SER A 116 -7.84 -3.46 -1.18
CA SER A 116 -7.59 -2.95 -2.52
C SER A 116 -8.75 -2.02 -2.89
N HIS A 117 -8.45 -0.74 -3.12
CA HIS A 117 -9.40 0.26 -3.60
C HIS A 117 -8.91 0.87 -4.91
#